data_AF-A4NVG8-F1
#
_entry.id   AF-A4NVG8-F1
#
_cell.length_a   1.000
_cell.length_b   1.000
_cell.length_c   1.000
_cell.angle_alpha   90.00
_cell.angle_beta   90.00
_cell.angle_gamma   90.00
#
_symmetry.space_group_name_H-M   'P 1'
#
loop_
_entity.id
_entity.type
_entity.pdbx_description
1 polymer ?
#
loop_
_entity_poly.entity_id
_entity_poly.type
_entity_poly.pdbx_seq_one_letter_code
_entity_poly.pdbx_strand_id
1 'polypeptide(L)'
;MQVIDGVRQNFDLAHRGSYFLPMSLIQEIEVIKGPSSSLWGSGALGGVVAMRTPNALDLLKNNDKFGVKIRQGYQTANNLSERDVSVFAANDKFDVLISGFYNNADNLRTGKGNKLNNTAYKQFGGLAKFGWQINDANRVELSHRETRFKQTAPGNNEVENELTNEKITEQIRDFHGSSNSFPRVNRTQSEISEFYSKVKTRFGSVSYLSDQQIPDQSTVFNYYLTPDNPYLNTHIALYNNKTIEKEQRKVSGVKDQTKLTTRGINLRNSSELSHISFIYGWIICEIKSVPNEAQTIVMRSFERNPIMRIQTLQAFI
;
A
#
# COMPACT_ATOMS: atom_id res chain seq x y z
N MET A 1 -9.61 7.70 -0.14
CA MET A 1 -8.71 7.49 1.00
C MET A 1 -8.50 6.00 1.24
N GLN A 2 -7.29 5.60 1.63
CA GLN A 2 -6.95 4.22 1.99
C GLN A 2 -6.57 4.13 3.48
N VAL A 3 -7.09 3.10 4.15
CA VAL A 3 -6.85 2.84 5.57
C VAL A 3 -6.52 1.38 5.79
N ILE A 4 -5.55 1.11 6.65
CA ILE A 4 -5.23 -0.23 7.15
C ILE A 4 -5.25 -0.16 8.67
N ASP A 5 -6.05 -1.00 9.34
CA ASP A 5 -6.20 -1.05 10.80
C ASP A 5 -6.48 0.34 11.42
N GLY A 6 -7.36 1.12 10.78
CA GLY A 6 -7.69 2.48 11.22
C GLY A 6 -6.64 3.55 10.90
N VAL A 7 -5.48 3.16 10.34
CA VAL A 7 -4.38 4.08 10.00
C VAL A 7 -4.34 4.42 8.52
N ARG A 8 -4.27 5.73 8.23
CA ARG A 8 -4.14 6.28 6.89
C ARG A 8 -2.88 5.79 6.18
N GLN A 9 -3.03 5.36 4.93
CA GLN A 9 -1.93 5.10 4.02
C GLN A 9 -1.76 6.32 3.11
N ASN A 10 -0.79 7.17 3.44
CA ASN A 10 -0.54 8.43 2.74
C ASN A 10 0.80 8.39 2.00
N PHE A 11 1.09 7.29 1.32
CA PHE A 11 2.21 7.21 0.40
C PHE A 11 1.69 7.17 -1.03
N ASP A 12 2.25 8.04 -1.87
CA ASP A 12 2.02 8.08 -3.29
C ASP A 12 3.36 7.85 -3.97
N LEU A 13 3.48 6.73 -4.69
CA LEU A 13 4.67 6.36 -5.46
C LEU A 13 4.43 6.58 -6.96
N ALA A 14 3.52 7.51 -7.30
CA ALA A 14 3.09 7.87 -8.64
C ALA A 14 2.57 6.65 -9.42
N HIS A 15 3.34 6.15 -10.39
CA HIS A 15 2.95 5.06 -11.29
C HIS A 15 3.09 3.67 -10.66
N ARG A 16 3.06 3.56 -9.32
CA ARG A 16 3.31 2.32 -8.59
C ARG A 16 2.18 2.04 -7.62
N GLY A 17 2.00 0.74 -7.32
CA GLY A 17 0.93 0.29 -6.44
C GLY A 17 1.03 0.86 -5.02
N SER A 18 -0.13 1.13 -4.43
CA SER A 18 -0.26 1.69 -3.07
C SER A 18 -0.58 0.65 -1.98
N TYR A 19 -0.56 -0.65 -2.33
CA TYR A 19 -0.91 -1.74 -1.42
C TYR A 19 0.23 -2.77 -1.38
N PHE A 20 0.97 -2.78 -0.27
CA PHE A 20 2.01 -3.78 0.00
C PHE A 20 1.55 -4.82 1.04
N LEU A 21 0.25 -5.06 1.16
CA LEU A 21 -0.29 -6.13 2.01
C LEU A 21 -0.71 -7.33 1.15
N PRO A 22 -0.31 -8.56 1.49
CA PRO A 22 -0.84 -9.74 0.83
C PRO A 22 -2.31 -9.96 1.25
N MET A 23 -3.12 -10.51 0.35
CA MET A 23 -4.53 -10.82 0.64
C MET A 23 -4.71 -11.81 1.79
N SER A 24 -3.70 -12.64 2.08
CA SER A 24 -3.69 -13.59 3.19
C SER A 24 -3.71 -12.95 4.58
N LEU A 25 -3.20 -11.72 4.70
CA LEU A 25 -3.19 -10.93 5.93
C LEU A 25 -4.38 -9.95 6.04
N ILE A 26 -5.34 -10.04 5.12
CA ILE A 26 -6.55 -9.23 5.16
C ILE A 26 -7.70 -10.10 5.69
N GLN A 27 -8.32 -9.65 6.77
CA GLN A 27 -9.52 -10.26 7.32
C GLN A 27 -10.78 -9.67 6.68
N GLU A 28 -10.78 -8.35 6.45
CA GLU A 28 -11.96 -7.62 6.01
C GLU A 28 -11.58 -6.39 5.16
N ILE A 29 -12.42 -6.08 4.16
CA ILE A 29 -12.32 -4.87 3.34
C ILE A 29 -13.69 -4.22 3.31
N GLU A 30 -13.77 -2.99 3.81
CA GLU A 30 -14.95 -2.16 3.80
C GLU A 30 -14.78 -1.00 2.82
N VAL A 31 -15.81 -0.70 2.03
CA VAL A 31 -15.83 0.43 1.09
C VAL A 31 -16.94 1.40 1.46
N ILE A 32 -16.56 2.53 2.04
CA ILE A 32 -17.48 3.57 2.51
C ILE A 32 -17.54 4.67 1.45
N LYS A 33 -18.74 4.94 0.94
CA LYS A 33 -19.00 5.94 -0.10
C LYS A 33 -19.88 7.08 0.44
N GLY A 34 -19.74 8.26 -0.16
CA GLY A 34 -20.60 9.41 0.14
C GLY A 34 -20.27 10.11 1.48
N PRO A 35 -21.15 11.00 1.96
CA PRO A 35 -20.85 11.94 3.06
C PRO A 35 -20.37 11.28 4.36
N SER A 36 -20.75 10.03 4.62
CA SER A 36 -20.29 9.28 5.80
C SER A 36 -18.78 9.00 5.81
N SER A 37 -18.10 9.09 4.66
CA SER A 37 -16.65 8.96 4.57
C SER A 37 -15.90 10.11 5.25
N SER A 38 -16.53 11.29 5.40
CA SER A 38 -15.94 12.46 6.07
C SER A 38 -15.46 12.19 7.51
N LEU A 39 -16.05 11.18 8.17
CA LEU A 39 -15.65 10.69 9.50
C LEU A 39 -14.23 10.12 9.56
N TRP A 40 -13.62 9.89 8.40
CA TRP A 40 -12.26 9.44 8.29
C TRP A 40 -11.29 10.61 8.10
N GLY A 41 -11.77 11.83 7.80
CA GLY A 41 -11.05 13.11 7.64
C GLY A 41 -11.10 13.68 6.22
N SER A 42 -10.56 14.89 6.01
CA SER A 42 -10.58 15.66 4.74
C SER A 42 -10.26 14.88 3.47
N GLY A 43 -9.26 13.97 3.50
CA GLY A 43 -8.89 13.15 2.34
C GLY A 43 -9.91 12.08 1.91
N ALA A 44 -11.06 11.98 2.60
CA ALA A 44 -12.09 10.97 2.37
C ALA A 44 -13.23 11.43 1.45
N LEU A 45 -13.14 12.60 0.80
CA LEU A 45 -14.21 13.17 -0.03
C LEU A 45 -14.69 12.22 -1.15
N GLY A 46 -13.77 11.43 -1.74
CA GLY A 46 -14.08 10.41 -2.75
C GLY A 46 -14.45 9.03 -2.20
N GLY A 47 -14.58 8.88 -0.88
CA GLY A 47 -14.80 7.59 -0.20
C GLY A 47 -13.54 7.02 0.46
N VAL A 48 -13.75 5.93 1.21
CA VAL A 48 -12.73 5.24 2.01
C VAL A 48 -12.74 3.75 1.66
N VAL A 49 -11.56 3.19 1.41
CA VAL A 49 -11.34 1.74 1.44
C VAL A 49 -10.59 1.44 2.74
N ALA A 50 -11.27 0.77 3.66
CA ALA A 50 -10.73 0.39 4.96
C ALA A 50 -10.44 -1.12 4.96
N MET A 51 -9.18 -1.47 5.21
CA MET A 51 -8.73 -2.85 5.33
C MET A 51 -8.43 -3.15 6.80
N ARG A 52 -8.83 -4.33 7.25
CA ARG A 52 -8.55 -4.82 8.60
C ARG A 52 -7.74 -6.10 8.52
N THR A 53 -6.65 -6.16 9.26
CA THR A 53 -5.84 -7.37 9.42
C THR A 53 -6.38 -8.23 10.57
N PRO A 54 -6.21 -9.56 10.55
CA PRO A 54 -6.79 -10.44 11.56
C PRO A 54 -6.20 -10.18 12.95
N ASN A 55 -7.03 -10.37 13.99
CA ASN A 55 -6.60 -10.50 15.38
C ASN A 55 -6.67 -11.97 15.82
N ALA A 56 -6.07 -12.32 16.96
CA ALA A 56 -6.12 -13.69 17.49
C ALA A 56 -7.57 -14.13 17.77
N LEU A 57 -8.38 -13.26 18.38
CA LEU A 57 -9.79 -13.51 18.67
C LEU A 57 -10.65 -13.73 17.42
N ASP A 58 -10.28 -13.18 16.25
CA ASP A 58 -10.97 -13.44 14.99
C ASP A 58 -10.69 -14.84 14.43
N LEU A 59 -9.52 -15.42 14.77
CA LEU A 59 -9.04 -16.68 14.20
C LEU A 59 -9.28 -17.89 15.09
N LEU A 60 -9.40 -17.69 16.41
CA LEU A 60 -9.75 -18.74 17.36
C LEU A 60 -11.20 -19.19 17.10
N LYS A 61 -11.42 -20.51 17.11
CA LYS A 61 -12.72 -21.13 16.93
C LYS A 61 -13.09 -21.91 18.19
N ASN A 62 -14.38 -22.14 18.40
CA ASN A 62 -14.87 -23.08 19.42
C ASN A 62 -14.34 -22.83 20.85
N ASN A 63 -14.02 -21.59 21.21
CA ASN A 63 -13.42 -21.23 22.49
C ASN A 63 -12.01 -21.83 22.74
N ASP A 64 -11.29 -22.20 21.69
CA ASP A 64 -9.90 -22.61 21.77
C ASP A 64 -9.01 -21.45 22.23
N LYS A 65 -7.95 -21.77 23.00
CA LYS A 65 -6.98 -20.78 23.51
C LYS A 65 -5.75 -20.63 22.63
N PHE A 66 -5.58 -21.51 21.65
CA PHE A 66 -4.42 -21.57 20.77
C PHE A 66 -4.81 -22.13 19.41
N GLY A 67 -4.23 -21.61 18.34
CA GLY A 67 -4.43 -22.10 17.00
C GLY A 67 -3.26 -21.78 16.08
N VAL A 68 -3.15 -22.59 15.02
CA VAL A 68 -2.20 -22.40 13.92
C VAL A 68 -3.00 -22.44 12.62
N LYS A 69 -2.73 -21.47 11.74
CA LYS A 69 -3.30 -21.40 10.39
C LYS A 69 -2.16 -21.44 9.38
N ILE A 70 -2.21 -22.40 8.47
CA ILE A 70 -1.28 -22.51 7.35
C ILE A 70 -2.08 -22.33 6.07
N ARG A 71 -1.59 -21.48 5.16
CA ARG A 71 -2.15 -21.28 3.84
C ARG A 71 -1.06 -21.45 2.80
N GLN A 72 -1.39 -22.15 1.72
CA GLN A 72 -0.55 -22.28 0.55
C GLN A 72 -1.40 -22.07 -0.71
N GLY A 73 -0.88 -21.32 -1.67
CA GLY A 73 -1.55 -21.02 -2.92
C GLY A 73 -0.60 -21.19 -4.11
N TYR A 74 -1.16 -21.58 -5.26
CA TYR A 74 -0.44 -21.62 -6.52
C TYR A 74 -1.29 -21.07 -7.65
N GLN A 75 -0.75 -20.11 -8.43
CA GLN A 75 -1.42 -19.54 -9.60
C GLN A 75 -0.62 -19.82 -10.87
N THR A 76 -1.24 -20.43 -11.87
CA THR A 76 -0.58 -20.86 -13.12
C THR A 76 -0.33 -19.73 -14.12
N ALA A 77 -0.99 -18.58 -13.95
CA ALA A 77 -0.83 -17.44 -14.87
C ALA A 77 0.58 -16.84 -14.77
N ASN A 78 1.21 -16.89 -13.60
CA ASN A 78 2.52 -16.30 -13.32
C ASN A 78 3.38 -17.20 -12.40
N ASN A 79 3.04 -18.50 -12.30
CA ASN A 79 3.67 -19.45 -11.38
C ASN A 79 3.76 -18.96 -9.91
N LEU A 80 2.85 -18.08 -9.48
CA LEU A 80 2.90 -17.51 -8.13
C LEU A 80 2.74 -18.61 -7.09
N SER A 81 3.73 -18.76 -6.21
CA SER A 81 3.62 -19.54 -4.98
C SER A 81 3.37 -18.58 -3.81
N GLU A 82 2.26 -18.78 -3.11
CA GLU A 82 1.90 -18.07 -1.88
C GLU A 82 2.05 -19.02 -0.70
N ARG A 83 2.65 -18.55 0.40
CA ARG A 83 2.84 -19.33 1.63
C ARG A 83 2.64 -18.41 2.82
N ASP A 84 1.74 -18.79 3.72
CA ASP A 84 1.45 -18.03 4.93
C ASP A 84 1.34 -18.97 6.12
N VAL A 85 1.86 -18.52 7.26
CA VAL A 85 1.73 -19.22 8.54
C VAL A 85 1.38 -18.20 9.60
N SER A 86 0.33 -18.49 10.37
CA SER A 86 -0.11 -17.69 11.50
C SER A 86 -0.21 -18.57 12.74
N VAL A 87 0.33 -18.10 13.84
CA VAL A 87 0.19 -18.68 15.18
C VAL A 87 -0.52 -17.65 16.04
N PHE A 88 -1.56 -18.07 16.73
CA PHE A 88 -2.38 -17.18 17.53
C PHE A 88 -2.84 -17.87 18.81
N ALA A 89 -2.95 -17.10 19.88
CA ALA A 89 -3.38 -17.57 21.18
C ALA A 89 -4.14 -16.46 21.89
N ALA A 90 -5.09 -16.85 22.75
CA ALA A 90 -5.76 -15.93 23.63
C ALA A 90 -6.16 -16.61 24.95
N ASN A 91 -6.26 -15.80 25.98
CA ASN A 91 -6.90 -16.12 27.24
C ASN A 91 -7.79 -14.92 27.65
N ASP A 92 -8.31 -14.94 28.87
CA ASP A 92 -9.27 -13.93 29.36
C ASP A 92 -8.67 -12.51 29.43
N LYS A 93 -7.34 -12.38 29.48
CA LYS A 93 -6.64 -11.09 29.60
C LYS A 93 -5.75 -10.73 28.43
N PHE A 94 -5.22 -11.70 27.71
CA PHE A 94 -4.19 -11.49 26.71
C PHE A 94 -4.51 -12.23 25.43
N ASP A 95 -4.18 -11.60 24.32
CA ASP A 95 -4.24 -12.22 23.01
C ASP A 95 -3.02 -11.85 22.18
N VAL A 96 -2.54 -12.80 21.40
CA VAL A 96 -1.33 -12.64 20.59
C VAL A 96 -1.52 -13.32 19.25
N LEU A 97 -1.07 -12.65 18.19
CA LEU A 97 -1.05 -13.19 16.84
C LEU A 97 0.30 -12.86 16.21
N ILE A 98 0.95 -13.87 15.65
CA ILE A 98 2.17 -13.72 14.85
C ILE A 98 1.91 -14.40 13.52
N SER A 99 2.09 -13.68 12.43
CA SER A 99 1.92 -14.18 11.08
C SER A 99 3.12 -13.84 10.22
N GLY A 100 3.51 -14.75 9.34
CA GLY A 100 4.55 -14.56 8.35
C GLY A 100 4.09 -15.07 6.99
N PHE A 101 4.58 -14.44 5.93
CA PHE A 101 4.23 -14.82 4.57
C PHE A 101 5.40 -14.67 3.59
N TYR A 102 5.33 -15.43 2.50
CA TYR A 102 6.26 -15.38 1.39
C TYR A 102 5.56 -15.69 0.07
N ASN A 103 5.62 -14.73 -0.85
CA ASN A 103 5.05 -14.78 -2.19
C ASN A 103 6.16 -14.61 -3.22
N ASN A 104 6.19 -15.49 -4.22
CA ASN A 104 7.13 -15.42 -5.34
C ASN A 104 6.39 -15.68 -6.65
N ALA A 105 6.39 -14.68 -7.53
CA ALA A 105 5.75 -14.72 -8.83
C ALA A 105 6.75 -14.47 -9.96
N ASP A 106 6.58 -15.20 -11.05
CA ASP A 106 7.23 -14.94 -12.33
C ASP A 106 6.44 -13.89 -13.13
N ASN A 107 6.87 -13.63 -14.37
CA ASN A 107 6.17 -12.74 -15.29
C ASN A 107 4.76 -13.28 -15.63
N LEU A 108 3.77 -12.40 -15.56
CA LEU A 108 2.37 -12.68 -15.82
C LEU A 108 2.14 -13.05 -17.29
N ARG A 109 1.46 -14.18 -17.51
CA ARG A 109 0.96 -14.59 -18.83
C ARG A 109 -0.37 -13.90 -19.13
N THR A 110 -0.42 -13.22 -20.26
CA THR A 110 -1.65 -12.59 -20.78
C THR A 110 -2.57 -13.62 -21.42
N GLY A 111 -3.85 -13.26 -21.64
CA GLY A 111 -4.83 -14.13 -22.30
C GLY A 111 -4.44 -14.58 -23.72
N LYS A 112 -3.56 -13.81 -24.41
CA LYS A 112 -2.99 -14.18 -25.72
C LYS A 112 -1.85 -15.19 -25.63
N GLY A 113 -1.48 -15.65 -24.43
CA GLY A 113 -0.39 -16.61 -24.19
C GLY A 113 1.00 -15.98 -24.01
N ASN A 114 1.17 -14.70 -24.33
CA ASN A 114 2.45 -13.99 -24.19
C ASN A 114 2.72 -13.61 -22.73
N LYS A 115 3.98 -13.73 -22.29
CA LYS A 115 4.43 -13.25 -20.98
C LYS A 115 4.64 -11.73 -21.03
N LEU A 116 4.16 -11.03 -20.01
CA LEU A 116 4.38 -9.62 -19.80
C LEU A 116 5.68 -9.43 -19.03
N ASN A 117 6.71 -8.91 -19.69
CA ASN A 117 8.01 -8.70 -19.08
C ASN A 117 7.94 -7.73 -17.89
N ASN A 118 8.85 -7.88 -16.93
CA ASN A 118 9.00 -6.97 -15.78
C ASN A 118 7.76 -6.92 -14.87
N THR A 119 7.06 -8.06 -14.73
CA THR A 119 5.92 -8.21 -13.82
C THR A 119 6.16 -9.23 -12.72
N ALA A 120 7.31 -9.91 -12.74
CA ALA A 120 7.77 -10.77 -11.67
C ALA A 120 7.99 -9.95 -10.38
N TYR A 121 7.58 -10.52 -9.24
CA TYR A 121 7.76 -9.89 -7.95
C TYR A 121 8.00 -10.92 -6.85
N LYS A 122 8.65 -10.46 -5.79
CA LYS A 122 8.82 -11.19 -4.53
C LYS A 122 8.30 -10.31 -3.40
N GLN A 123 7.47 -10.89 -2.56
CA GLN A 123 6.93 -10.18 -1.41
C GLN A 123 7.04 -11.08 -0.19
N PHE A 124 7.56 -10.55 0.90
CA PHE A 124 7.62 -11.28 2.16
C PHE A 124 7.46 -10.31 3.32
N GLY A 125 6.99 -10.81 4.43
CA GLY A 125 6.71 -9.97 5.58
C GLY A 125 6.02 -10.71 6.69
N GLY A 126 5.49 -9.93 7.63
CA GLY A 126 4.75 -10.47 8.75
C GLY A 126 3.94 -9.42 9.49
N LEU A 127 3.14 -9.92 10.40
CA LEU A 127 2.25 -9.17 11.28
C LEU A 127 2.40 -9.75 12.68
N ALA A 128 2.64 -8.88 13.65
CA ALA A 128 2.58 -9.21 15.06
C ALA A 128 1.51 -8.32 15.72
N LYS A 129 0.60 -8.94 16.47
CA LYS A 129 -0.38 -8.24 17.29
C LYS A 129 -0.39 -8.78 18.69
N PHE A 130 -0.54 -7.88 19.65
CA PHE A 130 -0.68 -8.20 21.06
C PHE A 130 -1.79 -7.34 21.65
N GLY A 131 -2.75 -7.98 22.30
CA GLY A 131 -3.83 -7.34 23.04
C GLY A 131 -3.72 -7.65 24.52
N TRP A 132 -4.03 -6.67 25.37
CA TRP A 132 -4.13 -6.83 26.81
C TRP A 132 -5.40 -6.14 27.32
N GLN A 133 -6.32 -6.96 27.83
CA GLN A 133 -7.47 -6.55 28.63
C GLN A 133 -7.00 -6.30 30.07
N ILE A 134 -6.88 -5.02 30.45
CA ILE A 134 -6.42 -4.61 31.78
C ILE A 134 -7.53 -4.89 32.80
N ASN A 135 -8.77 -4.56 32.43
CA ASN A 135 -10.00 -4.80 33.17
C ASN A 135 -11.20 -4.70 32.20
N ASP A 136 -12.43 -4.81 32.69
CA ASP A 136 -13.63 -4.83 31.84
C ASP A 136 -13.81 -3.58 30.96
N ALA A 137 -13.27 -2.43 31.40
CA ALA A 137 -13.39 -1.16 30.68
C ALA A 137 -12.14 -0.76 29.88
N ASN A 138 -10.97 -1.36 30.12
CA ASN A 138 -9.70 -0.89 29.59
C ASN A 138 -8.97 -1.97 28.80
N ARG A 139 -8.66 -1.68 27.53
CA ARG A 139 -7.90 -2.56 26.65
C ARG A 139 -6.82 -1.80 25.90
N VAL A 140 -5.62 -2.38 25.82
CA VAL A 140 -4.54 -1.89 24.96
C VAL A 140 -4.23 -2.92 23.88
N GLU A 141 -3.88 -2.45 22.69
CA GLU A 141 -3.40 -3.30 21.61
C GLU A 141 -2.16 -2.69 20.95
N LEU A 142 -1.20 -3.54 20.64
CA LEU A 142 -0.02 -3.19 19.85
C LEU A 142 -0.04 -4.03 18.58
N SER A 143 0.00 -3.38 17.43
CA SER A 143 0.11 -4.01 16.12
C SER A 143 1.38 -3.53 15.43
N HIS A 144 2.14 -4.46 14.85
CA HIS A 144 3.29 -4.16 14.01
C HIS A 144 3.24 -5.03 12.76
N ARG A 145 3.27 -4.39 11.59
CA ARG A 145 3.43 -5.06 10.30
C ARG A 145 4.68 -4.59 9.60
N GLU A 146 5.37 -5.52 8.96
CA GLU A 146 6.45 -5.25 8.03
C GLU A 146 6.22 -6.04 6.75
N THR A 147 6.39 -5.40 5.61
CA THR A 147 6.42 -6.07 4.31
C THR A 147 7.58 -5.54 3.50
N ARG A 148 8.25 -6.42 2.76
CA ARG A 148 9.27 -6.08 1.78
C ARG A 148 8.82 -6.56 0.43
N PHE A 149 8.51 -5.61 -0.44
CA PHE A 149 8.18 -5.87 -1.83
C PHE A 149 9.44 -5.67 -2.69
N LYS A 150 9.69 -6.58 -3.62
CA LYS A 150 10.79 -6.52 -4.58
C LYS A 150 10.25 -6.79 -5.97
N GLN A 151 10.61 -5.94 -6.92
CA GLN A 151 10.28 -6.13 -8.33
C GLN A 151 11.35 -5.49 -9.21
N THR A 152 11.38 -5.88 -10.48
CA THR A 152 12.10 -5.13 -11.51
C THR A 152 11.04 -4.55 -12.42
N ALA A 153 10.87 -3.24 -12.38
CA ALA A 153 9.81 -2.56 -13.10
C ALA A 153 10.28 -1.19 -13.60
N PRO A 154 9.73 -0.71 -14.73
CA PRO A 154 9.93 0.66 -15.16
C PRO A 154 9.32 1.64 -14.15
N GLY A 155 9.92 2.84 -14.01
CA GLY A 155 9.40 3.87 -13.10
C GLY A 155 8.03 4.41 -13.46
N ASN A 156 7.66 4.29 -14.73
CA ASN A 156 6.35 4.55 -15.33
C ASN A 156 6.03 3.37 -16.28
N ASN A 157 4.93 2.68 -16.01
CA ASN A 157 4.46 1.49 -16.73
C ASN A 157 3.60 1.80 -17.96
N GLU A 158 3.35 3.08 -18.25
CA GLU A 158 2.61 3.54 -19.45
C GLU A 158 3.53 3.82 -20.64
N VAL A 159 4.84 3.73 -20.42
CA VAL A 159 5.87 4.19 -21.36
C VAL A 159 6.78 3.03 -21.74
N GLU A 160 7.28 3.00 -22.98
CA GLU A 160 8.24 1.98 -23.40
C GLU A 160 9.49 2.01 -22.51
N ASN A 161 10.00 0.81 -22.18
CA ASN A 161 11.23 0.67 -21.41
C ASN A 161 12.38 1.36 -22.14
N GLU A 162 13.34 1.89 -21.37
CA GLU A 162 14.60 2.46 -21.86
C GLU A 162 15.17 1.65 -23.06
N LEU A 163 15.26 2.32 -24.22
CA LEU A 163 15.93 1.79 -25.40
C LEU A 163 17.43 1.80 -25.14
N THR A 164 18.09 0.64 -25.22
CA THR A 164 19.55 0.59 -25.12
C THR A 164 20.18 1.25 -26.34
N ASN A 165 21.41 1.77 -26.22
CA ASN A 165 22.13 2.40 -27.32
C ASN A 165 22.19 1.51 -28.57
N GLU A 166 22.28 0.20 -28.39
CA GLU A 166 22.27 -0.79 -29.47
C GLU A 166 20.94 -0.80 -30.22
N LYS A 167 19.81 -0.79 -29.50
CA LYS A 167 18.46 -0.74 -30.10
C LYS A 167 18.18 0.58 -30.79
N ILE A 168 18.68 1.68 -30.25
CA ILE A 168 18.62 3.00 -30.91
C ILE A 168 19.38 2.95 -32.23
N THR A 169 20.60 2.41 -32.19
CA THR A 169 21.46 2.29 -33.36
C THR A 169 20.85 1.34 -34.40
N GLU A 170 20.23 0.25 -33.97
CA GLU A 170 19.51 -0.70 -34.83
C GLU A 170 18.31 -0.03 -35.51
N GLN A 171 17.45 0.70 -34.77
CA GLN A 171 16.32 1.42 -35.37
C GLN A 171 16.75 2.49 -36.37
N ILE A 172 17.83 3.22 -36.07
CA ILE A 172 18.41 4.20 -36.99
C ILE A 172 18.95 3.48 -38.24
N ARG A 173 19.65 2.35 -38.05
CA ARG A 173 20.19 1.54 -39.14
C ARG A 173 19.09 0.96 -40.03
N ASP A 174 18.01 0.45 -39.45
CA ASP A 174 16.87 -0.10 -40.16
C ASP A 174 16.11 0.99 -40.94
N PHE A 175 15.97 2.18 -40.36
CA PHE A 175 15.32 3.30 -41.02
C PHE A 175 16.08 3.77 -42.27
N HIS A 176 17.40 3.92 -42.14
CA HIS A 176 18.30 4.36 -43.22
C HIS A 176 18.68 3.22 -44.18
N GLY A 177 18.44 1.96 -43.80
CA GLY A 177 18.86 0.78 -44.54
C GLY A 177 20.38 0.56 -44.50
N SER A 178 20.81 -0.67 -44.77
CA SER A 178 22.23 -0.95 -45.00
C SER A 178 22.66 -0.33 -46.33
N SER A 179 23.87 0.26 -46.41
CA SER A 179 24.43 0.80 -47.66
C SER A 179 24.50 -0.23 -48.79
N ASN A 180 24.43 -1.52 -48.44
CA ASN A 180 24.50 -2.66 -49.36
C ASN A 180 23.13 -3.31 -49.66
N SER A 181 22.03 -2.73 -49.19
CA SER A 181 20.68 -3.25 -49.48
C SER A 181 20.22 -2.86 -50.89
N PHE A 182 19.76 -3.86 -51.66
CA PHE A 182 19.15 -3.67 -52.98
C PHE A 182 17.66 -4.05 -52.89
N PRO A 183 16.73 -3.17 -53.31
CA PRO A 183 16.94 -1.83 -53.85
C PRO A 183 17.41 -0.82 -52.79
N ARG A 184 18.15 0.21 -53.23
CA ARG A 184 18.70 1.25 -52.36
C ARG A 184 17.54 2.03 -51.72
N VAL A 185 17.49 2.07 -50.39
CA VAL A 185 16.45 2.79 -49.65
C VAL A 185 16.76 4.29 -49.70
N ASN A 186 16.11 5.04 -50.59
CA ASN A 186 16.18 6.50 -50.62
C ASN A 186 15.00 7.09 -49.85
N ARG A 187 15.27 7.70 -48.68
CA ARG A 187 14.25 8.40 -47.88
C ARG A 187 14.17 9.88 -48.27
N THR A 188 12.98 10.41 -48.35
CA THR A 188 12.73 11.85 -48.56
C THR A 188 13.04 12.64 -47.28
N GLN A 189 13.33 13.94 -47.44
CA GLN A 189 13.55 14.84 -46.29
C GLN A 189 12.33 14.91 -45.35
N SER A 190 11.12 14.75 -45.89
CA SER A 190 9.88 14.69 -45.09
C SER A 190 9.86 13.45 -44.20
N GLU A 191 10.19 12.27 -44.74
CA GLU A 191 10.23 11.02 -43.97
C GLU A 191 11.33 11.03 -42.91
N ILE A 192 12.49 11.62 -43.22
CA ILE A 192 13.60 11.80 -42.26
C ILE A 192 13.14 12.70 -41.10
N SER A 193 12.54 13.84 -41.42
CA SER A 193 12.01 14.78 -40.41
C SER A 193 10.91 14.14 -39.54
N GLU A 194 10.01 13.37 -40.16
CA GLU A 194 8.95 12.66 -39.44
C GLU A 194 9.51 11.56 -38.52
N PHE A 195 10.52 10.82 -38.97
CA PHE A 195 11.19 9.81 -38.14
C PHE A 195 11.88 10.45 -36.93
N TYR A 196 12.70 11.48 -37.15
CA TYR A 196 13.46 12.13 -36.07
C TYR A 196 12.57 12.96 -35.12
N SER A 197 11.44 13.50 -35.59
CA SER A 197 10.46 14.14 -34.70
C SER A 197 9.77 13.15 -33.77
N LYS A 198 9.44 11.94 -34.26
CA LYS A 198 8.92 10.82 -33.43
C LYS A 198 9.99 10.21 -32.51
N VAL A 199 11.26 10.27 -32.90
CA VAL A 199 12.42 9.86 -32.07
C VAL A 199 12.52 10.77 -30.84
N LYS A 200 12.40 12.09 -31.01
CA LYS A 200 12.49 13.05 -29.89
C LYS A 200 11.40 12.83 -28.82
N THR A 201 10.19 12.46 -29.22
CA THR A 201 9.10 12.12 -28.29
C THR A 201 9.26 10.73 -27.66
N ARG A 202 9.79 9.74 -28.39
CA ARG A 202 10.10 8.40 -27.87
C ARG A 202 11.28 8.38 -26.90
N PHE A 203 12.36 9.12 -27.19
CA PHE A 203 13.54 9.19 -26.33
C PHE A 203 13.40 10.13 -25.13
N GLY A 204 12.49 11.11 -25.20
CA GLY A 204 12.11 11.93 -24.05
C GLY A 204 11.16 11.21 -23.07
N SER A 205 10.51 10.15 -23.54
CA SER A 205 9.62 9.29 -22.76
C SER A 205 10.32 7.97 -22.48
N VAL A 206 11.47 8.00 -21.79
CA VAL A 206 12.13 6.76 -21.38
C VAL A 206 11.85 6.49 -19.92
N SER A 207 11.24 5.34 -19.67
CA SER A 207 11.04 4.82 -18.33
C SER A 207 12.21 3.92 -17.99
N TYR A 208 13.01 4.31 -17.01
CA TYR A 208 14.17 3.53 -16.58
C TYR A 208 13.70 2.23 -15.95
N LEU A 209 14.22 1.11 -16.45
CA LEU A 209 14.03 -0.16 -15.79
C LEU A 209 14.88 -0.16 -14.51
N SER A 210 14.22 -0.33 -13.37
CA SER A 210 14.88 -0.29 -12.07
C SER A 210 14.58 -1.56 -11.28
N ASP A 211 15.59 -2.06 -10.56
CA ASP A 211 15.37 -2.99 -9.45
C ASP A 211 14.85 -2.17 -8.28
N GLN A 212 13.60 -2.43 -7.89
CA GLN A 212 12.87 -1.70 -6.86
C GLN A 212 12.73 -2.59 -5.62
N GLN A 213 13.00 -2.00 -4.45
CA GLN A 213 12.75 -2.63 -3.16
C GLN A 213 12.02 -1.66 -2.24
N ILE A 214 10.85 -2.08 -1.76
CA ILE A 214 9.94 -1.26 -0.97
C ILE A 214 9.65 -1.97 0.35
N PRO A 215 10.47 -1.76 1.40
CA PRO A 215 10.08 -2.02 2.78
C PRO A 215 8.99 -1.03 3.24
N ASP A 216 7.84 -1.58 3.60
CA ASP A 216 6.73 -0.90 4.27
C ASP A 216 6.62 -1.41 5.71
N GLN A 217 6.54 -0.50 6.67
CA GLN A 217 6.40 -0.80 8.09
C GLN A 217 5.31 0.06 8.69
N SER A 218 4.52 -0.51 9.58
CA SER A 218 3.48 0.21 10.30
C SER A 218 3.37 -0.33 11.71
N THR A 219 3.48 0.56 12.69
CA THR A 219 3.26 0.27 14.10
C THR A 219 2.08 1.08 14.58
N VAL A 220 1.14 0.43 15.26
CA VAL A 220 -0.07 1.04 15.80
C VAL A 220 -0.23 0.61 17.25
N PHE A 221 -0.42 1.58 18.13
CA PHE A 221 -0.83 1.37 19.51
C PHE A 221 -2.25 1.88 19.68
N ASN A 222 -3.16 1.00 20.07
CA ASN A 222 -4.54 1.33 20.38
C ASN A 222 -4.78 1.26 21.88
N TYR A 223 -5.61 2.18 22.37
CA TYR A 223 -6.17 2.17 23.71
C TYR A 223 -7.68 2.36 23.61
N TYR A 224 -8.42 1.46 24.23
CA TYR A 224 -9.87 1.47 24.29
C TYR A 224 -10.31 1.64 25.75
N LEU A 225 -11.21 2.58 25.97
CA LEU A 225 -11.87 2.85 27.24
C LEU A 225 -13.38 2.77 27.02
N THR A 226 -13.98 1.68 27.49
CA THR A 226 -15.40 1.33 27.38
C THR A 226 -16.00 1.04 28.76
N PRO A 227 -16.16 2.05 29.62
CA PRO A 227 -16.83 1.87 30.90
C PRO A 227 -18.32 1.54 30.72
N ASP A 228 -18.96 1.04 31.77
CA ASP A 228 -20.42 0.94 31.90
C ASP A 228 -21.06 2.33 32.07
N ASN A 229 -20.79 3.23 31.13
CA ASN A 229 -21.34 4.58 31.09
C ASN A 229 -21.66 4.94 29.64
N PRO A 230 -22.92 5.27 29.30
CA PRO A 230 -23.33 5.54 27.92
C PRO A 230 -22.66 6.79 27.32
N TYR A 231 -22.08 7.67 28.14
CA TYR A 231 -21.46 8.91 27.68
C TYR A 231 -20.00 8.75 27.25
N LEU A 232 -19.34 7.65 27.62
CA LEU A 232 -17.91 7.48 27.40
C LEU A 232 -17.62 6.16 26.72
N ASN A 233 -17.16 6.24 25.48
CA ASN A 233 -16.57 5.13 24.73
C ASN A 233 -15.46 5.72 23.88
N THR A 234 -14.25 5.72 24.44
CA THR A 234 -13.08 6.40 23.90
C THR A 234 -12.12 5.40 23.27
N HIS A 235 -11.66 5.71 22.06
CA HIS A 235 -10.58 5.01 21.37
C HIS A 235 -9.48 6.00 21.01
N ILE A 236 -8.25 5.67 21.37
CA ILE A 236 -7.04 6.41 21.02
C ILE A 236 -6.14 5.47 20.21
N ALA A 237 -5.71 5.92 19.03
CA ALA A 237 -4.74 5.23 18.21
C ALA A 237 -3.53 6.12 17.96
N LEU A 238 -2.35 5.64 18.34
CA LEU A 238 -1.04 6.24 18.02
C LEU A 238 -0.40 5.39 16.94
N TYR A 239 0.07 6.00 15.85
CA TYR A 239 0.63 5.22 14.75
C TYR A 239 1.88 5.86 14.15
N ASN A 240 2.75 5.00 13.63
CA ASN A 240 3.94 5.36 12.86
C ASN A 240 4.08 4.41 11.68
N ASN A 241 3.90 4.95 10.48
CA ASN A 241 4.12 4.26 9.22
C ASN A 241 5.43 4.76 8.60
N LYS A 242 6.18 3.84 8.00
CA LYS A 242 7.43 4.15 7.35
C LYS A 242 7.55 3.29 6.10
N THR A 243 7.62 3.95 4.95
CA THR A 243 7.83 3.32 3.66
C THR A 243 9.13 3.87 3.12
N ILE A 244 10.06 2.97 2.80
CA ILE A 244 11.30 3.34 2.11
C ILE A 244 11.25 2.68 0.76
N GLU A 245 11.41 3.47 -0.29
CA GLU A 245 11.61 2.98 -1.63
C GLU A 245 13.07 3.08 -1.99
N LYS A 246 13.64 1.98 -2.49
CA LYS A 246 15.01 1.93 -3.00
C LYS A 246 14.94 1.51 -4.45
N GLU A 247 15.61 2.26 -5.31
CA GLU A 247 15.70 1.97 -6.73
C GLU A 247 17.15 1.86 -7.17
N GLN A 248 17.40 0.95 -8.09
CA GLN A 248 18.66 0.89 -8.82
C GLN A 248 18.38 0.69 -10.30
N ARG A 249 18.73 1.67 -11.12
CA ARG A 249 18.55 1.58 -12.59
C ARG A 249 19.42 0.45 -13.15
N LYS A 250 18.84 -0.41 -13.99
CA LYS A 250 19.54 -1.57 -14.57
C LYS A 250 20.69 -1.18 -15.49
N VAL A 251 20.51 -0.12 -16.28
CA VAL A 251 21.47 0.31 -17.30
C VAL A 251 22.53 1.24 -16.69
N SER A 252 22.11 2.37 -16.11
CA SER A 252 23.05 3.37 -15.59
C SER A 252 23.61 3.04 -14.20
N GLY A 253 23.03 2.10 -13.47
CA GLY A 253 23.44 1.75 -12.10
C GLY A 253 23.13 2.81 -11.05
N VAL A 254 22.51 3.94 -11.42
CA VAL A 254 22.13 5.02 -10.51
C VAL A 254 21.20 4.47 -9.44
N LYS A 255 21.51 4.78 -8.18
CA LYS A 255 20.71 4.42 -7.01
C LYS A 255 19.91 5.62 -6.54
N ASP A 256 18.65 5.39 -6.24
CA ASP A 256 17.76 6.39 -5.67
C ASP A 256 17.06 5.82 -4.43
N GLN A 257 16.71 6.70 -3.51
CA GLN A 257 15.99 6.33 -2.31
C GLN A 257 15.01 7.43 -1.91
N THR A 258 13.74 7.05 -1.78
CA THR A 258 12.67 7.90 -1.25
C THR A 258 12.26 7.38 0.12
N LYS A 259 12.14 8.25 1.11
CA LYS A 259 11.67 7.90 2.45
C LYS A 259 10.39 8.66 2.76
N LEU A 260 9.34 7.91 3.08
CA LEU A 260 8.06 8.42 3.55
C LEU A 260 7.87 7.96 4.99
N THR A 261 7.59 8.90 5.89
CA THR A 261 7.27 8.59 7.29
C THR A 261 6.03 9.36 7.67
N THR A 262 5.06 8.66 8.24
CA THR A 262 3.79 9.22 8.68
C THR A 262 3.59 8.88 10.13
N ARG A 263 3.41 9.89 10.97
CA ARG A 263 3.11 9.72 12.40
C ARG A 263 1.79 10.39 12.71
N GLY A 264 0.99 9.82 13.58
CA GLY A 264 -0.23 10.48 13.96
C GLY A 264 -0.91 9.91 15.18
N ILE A 265 -1.94 10.64 15.58
CA ILE A 265 -2.81 10.38 16.71
C ILE A 265 -4.23 10.50 16.19
N ASN A 266 -5.05 9.48 16.47
CA ASN A 266 -6.47 9.49 16.21
C ASN A 266 -7.18 9.28 17.55
N LEU A 267 -8.02 10.22 17.94
CA LEU A 267 -8.85 10.14 19.12
C LEU A 267 -10.31 10.16 18.68
N ARG A 268 -11.09 9.19 19.14
CA ARG A 268 -12.53 9.10 18.87
C ARG A 268 -13.24 8.83 20.17
N ASN A 269 -14.33 9.55 20.43
CA ASN A 269 -15.25 9.22 21.49
C ASN A 269 -16.67 9.12 20.92
N SER A 270 -17.46 8.19 21.46
CA SER A 270 -18.90 8.16 21.25
C SER A 270 -19.64 8.34 22.57
N SER A 271 -20.76 9.04 22.50
CA SER A 271 -21.65 9.31 23.63
C SER A 271 -23.09 9.04 23.17
N GLU A 272 -23.75 8.11 23.84
CA GLU A 272 -25.14 7.76 23.61
C GLU A 272 -26.03 8.45 24.63
N LEU A 273 -26.96 9.27 24.13
CA LEU A 273 -28.09 9.82 24.87
C LEU A 273 -29.34 9.12 24.36
N SER A 274 -30.41 9.10 25.16
CA SER A 274 -31.67 8.35 24.93
C SER A 274 -32.09 8.20 23.45
N HIS A 275 -32.04 9.28 22.66
CA HIS A 275 -32.43 9.28 21.24
C HIS A 275 -31.35 9.82 20.29
N ILE A 276 -30.16 10.14 20.80
CA ILE A 276 -29.11 10.82 20.03
C ILE A 276 -27.76 10.20 20.35
N SER A 277 -27.07 9.72 19.32
CA SER A 277 -25.67 9.33 19.42
C SER A 277 -24.77 10.41 18.86
N PHE A 278 -23.78 10.82 19.65
CA PHE A 278 -22.73 11.74 19.24
C PHE A 278 -21.44 10.95 19.03
N ILE A 279 -20.87 11.03 17.82
CA ILE A 279 -19.52 10.54 17.55
C ILE A 279 -18.67 11.75 17.24
N TYR A 280 -17.61 11.93 18.01
CA TYR A 280 -16.67 13.01 17.79
C TYR A 280 -15.23 12.52 17.86
N GLY A 281 -14.34 13.20 17.15
CA GLY A 281 -12.95 12.78 17.09
C GLY A 281 -12.02 13.81 16.49
N TRP A 282 -10.74 13.59 16.75
CA TRP A 282 -9.63 14.44 16.32
C TRP A 282 -8.55 13.56 15.74
N ILE A 283 -8.12 13.87 14.53
CA ILE A 283 -6.97 13.22 13.90
C ILE A 283 -5.90 14.27 13.69
N ILE A 284 -4.67 13.97 14.12
CA ILE A 284 -3.48 14.79 13.87
C ILE A 284 -2.45 13.88 13.23
N CYS A 285 -1.87 14.31 12.11
CA CYS A 285 -0.90 13.53 11.37
C CYS A 285 0.25 14.42 10.88
N GLU A 286 1.48 13.93 10.95
CA GLU A 286 2.66 14.53 10.33
C GLU A 286 3.16 13.59 9.22
N ILE A 287 3.42 14.12 8.03
CA ILE A 287 3.98 13.39 6.90
C ILE A 287 5.34 14.01 6.58
N LYS A 288 6.39 13.19 6.60
CA LYS A 288 7.73 13.58 6.18
C LYS A 288 8.10 12.80 4.93
N SER A 289 8.36 13.53 3.85
CA SER A 289 8.92 12.99 2.62
C SER A 289 10.35 13.49 2.45
N VAL A 290 11.26 12.55 2.22
CA VAL A 290 12.65 12.85 1.88
C VAL A 290 12.94 12.16 0.55
N PRO A 291 12.72 12.84 -0.59
CA PRO A 291 13.38 12.47 -1.82
C PRO A 291 14.89 12.72 -1.66
N ASN A 292 15.69 12.01 -2.43
CA ASN A 292 17.16 11.89 -2.36
C ASN A 292 17.96 13.13 -1.87
N GLU A 293 19.16 12.88 -1.31
CA GLU A 293 20.09 13.68 -0.46
C GLU A 293 20.22 15.22 -0.53
N ALA A 294 19.41 16.00 -1.25
CA ALA A 294 19.55 17.46 -1.34
C ALA A 294 18.36 18.30 -0.86
N GLN A 295 17.14 17.76 -0.66
CA GLN A 295 16.01 18.58 -0.20
C GLN A 295 15.07 17.83 0.75
N THR A 296 15.12 18.17 2.04
CA THR A 296 14.08 17.78 2.98
C THR A 296 12.85 18.64 2.72
N ILE A 297 11.85 18.10 2.03
CA ILE A 297 10.53 18.74 1.96
C ILE A 297 9.72 18.28 3.18
N VAL A 298 9.79 19.05 4.27
CA VAL A 298 8.88 18.85 5.40
C VAL A 298 7.54 19.47 5.04
N MET A 299 6.63 18.69 4.47
CA MET A 299 5.22 19.08 4.43
C MET A 299 4.59 18.85 5.81
N ARG A 300 4.67 19.86 6.68
CA ARG A 300 3.85 19.90 7.90
C ARG A 300 2.41 20.19 7.51
N SER A 301 1.67 19.17 7.08
CA SER A 301 0.22 19.27 6.99
C SER A 301 -0.38 19.03 8.38
N PHE A 302 -0.57 20.11 9.15
CA PHE A 302 -1.39 20.06 10.37
C PHE A 302 -2.87 20.04 9.95
N GLU A 303 -3.38 18.89 9.52
CA GLU A 303 -4.83 18.73 9.39
C GLU A 303 -5.44 18.57 10.78
N ARG A 304 -5.96 19.65 11.35
CA ARG A 304 -6.89 19.60 12.47
C ARG A 304 -8.30 19.42 11.88
N ASN A 305 -8.77 18.18 11.81
CA ASN A 305 -10.15 17.90 11.46
C ASN A 305 -10.92 17.50 12.72
N PRO A 306 -11.64 18.44 13.38
CA PRO A 306 -12.66 18.06 14.34
C PRO A 306 -13.81 17.39 13.58
N ILE A 307 -14.01 16.11 13.85
CA ILE A 307 -15.08 15.32 13.25
C ILE A 307 -16.20 15.29 14.29
N MET A 308 -17.39 15.77 13.98
CA MET A 308 -18.58 15.67 14.85
C MET A 308 -19.76 15.18 14.01
N ARG A 309 -20.38 14.08 14.41
CA ARG A 309 -21.59 13.53 13.80
C ARG A 309 -22.66 13.33 14.87
N ILE A 310 -23.86 13.80 14.54
CA ILE A 310 -25.07 13.60 15.32
C ILE A 310 -25.91 12.59 14.54
N GLN A 311 -26.24 11.46 15.16
CA GLN A 311 -27.11 10.45 14.59
C GLN A 311 -28.33 10.28 15.50
N THR A 312 -29.50 10.66 15.00
CA THR A 312 -30.78 10.47 15.70
C THR A 312 -31.18 9.00 15.55
N LEU A 313 -31.43 8.32 16.67
CA LEU A 313 -32.01 6.99 16.67
C LEU A 313 -33.50 7.13 16.33
N GLN A 314 -33.87 6.83 15.08
CA GLN A 314 -35.29 6.60 14.77
C GLN A 314 -35.69 5.26 15.39
N ALA A 315 -36.41 5.33 16.51
CA ALA A 315 -37.18 4.19 16.99
C ALA A 315 -38.26 3.89 15.94
N PHE A 316 -38.13 2.78 15.22
CA PHE A 316 -39.28 2.17 14.58
C PHE A 316 -40.10 1.53 15.71
N ILE A 317 -41.24 2.15 16.01
CA ILE A 317 -42.33 1.57 16.81
C ILE A 317 -43.00 0.49 15.97
#